data_AF-A0A0D3I9C7-F1
#
_entry.id   AF-A0A0D3I9C7-F1
#
_cell.length_a   1.000
_cell.length_b   1.000
_cell.length_c   1.000
_cell.angle_alpha   90.00
_cell.angle_beta   90.00
_cell.angle_gamma   90.00
#
_symmetry.space_group_name_H-M   'P 1'
#
loop_
_entity.id
_entity.type
_entity.pdbx_description
1 polymer ?
#
loop_
_entity_poly.entity_id
_entity_poly.type
_entity_poly.pdbx_seq_one_letter_code
_entity_poly.pdbx_strand_id
1 'polypeptide(L)'
;MSRSLADAAATALDSNPLGDEESRKVEKPVANSARCIELARSLFGIEPLTGSVRDLDSYDDRNFYCKATSSRPELKAAADCHACGDPPGSFHFVVKVHNGVESLSPGFIECQNLAMELVRAAGVWCPRALPSLEGRQIAFAEQPLADGS
;
A
#
# COMPACT_ATOMS: atom_id res chain seq x y z
N MET A 1 8.90 -31.28 38.88
CA MET A 1 8.30 -31.90 37.68
C MET A 1 8.50 -30.95 36.52
N SER A 2 9.61 -31.09 35.79
CA SER A 2 10.01 -30.23 34.68
C SER A 2 9.36 -30.73 33.39
N ARG A 3 8.54 -29.90 32.73
CA ARG A 3 8.17 -30.15 31.33
C ARG A 3 9.38 -29.79 30.46
N SER A 4 9.81 -30.76 29.65
CA SER A 4 10.95 -30.65 28.74
C SER A 4 10.66 -29.62 27.65
N LEU A 5 11.66 -28.82 27.30
CA LEU A 5 11.68 -27.88 26.17
C LEU A 5 11.48 -28.55 24.80
N ALA A 6 11.40 -29.89 24.74
CA ALA A 6 11.20 -30.65 23.52
C ALA A 6 9.74 -30.60 22.98
N ASP A 7 8.74 -30.31 23.81
CA ASP A 7 7.32 -30.31 23.39
C ASP A 7 6.87 -28.99 22.73
N ALA A 8 7.70 -27.94 22.76
CA ALA A 8 7.37 -26.64 22.15
C ALA A 8 7.75 -26.56 20.65
N ALA A 9 8.45 -27.56 20.11
CA ALA A 9 8.97 -27.55 18.74
C ALA A 9 8.08 -28.30 17.72
N ALA A 10 6.97 -28.90 18.15
CA ALA A 10 6.16 -29.79 17.32
C ALA A 10 4.94 -29.13 16.64
N THR A 11 4.78 -27.80 16.73
CA THR A 11 3.59 -27.10 16.17
C THR A 11 3.89 -26.19 14.97
N ALA A 12 5.08 -26.33 14.36
CA ALA A 12 5.52 -25.45 13.26
C ALA A 12 5.69 -26.16 11.90
N LEU A 13 5.00 -27.28 11.66
CA LEU A 13 5.12 -28.03 10.42
C LEU A 13 3.76 -28.57 9.96
N ASP A 14 2.85 -27.68 9.60
CA ASP A 14 1.80 -28.03 8.62
C ASP A 14 1.28 -26.79 7.88
N SER A 15 2.18 -25.98 7.33
CA SER A 15 1.79 -24.97 6.33
C SER A 15 1.82 -25.66 4.97
N ASN A 16 0.69 -26.18 4.51
CA ASN A 16 0.53 -26.66 3.14
C ASN A 16 0.65 -25.44 2.20
N PRO A 17 1.75 -25.27 1.44
CA PRO A 17 2.01 -24.03 0.69
C PRO A 17 0.93 -23.74 -0.37
N LEU A 18 0.27 -24.79 -0.86
CA LEU A 18 -0.80 -24.70 -1.86
C LEU A 18 -2.14 -24.22 -1.26
N GLY A 19 -2.42 -24.56 0.00
CA GLY A 19 -3.62 -24.08 0.71
C GLY A 19 -3.51 -22.60 1.09
N ASP A 20 -2.28 -22.15 1.38
CA ASP A 20 -1.98 -20.74 1.64
C ASP A 20 -2.08 -19.89 0.35
N GLU A 21 -1.76 -20.45 -0.82
CA GLU A 21 -1.83 -19.70 -2.08
C GLU A 21 -3.26 -19.50 -2.58
N GLU A 22 -4.13 -20.51 -2.45
CA GLU A 22 -5.54 -20.38 -2.83
C GLU A 22 -6.32 -19.44 -1.89
N SER A 23 -6.03 -19.46 -0.59
CA SER A 23 -6.63 -18.53 0.38
C SER A 23 -6.22 -17.07 0.11
N ARG A 24 -4.95 -16.80 -0.20
CA ARG A 24 -4.47 -15.45 -0.57
C ARG A 24 -5.14 -14.87 -1.80
N LYS A 25 -5.52 -15.71 -2.77
CA LYS A 25 -6.25 -15.26 -3.97
C LYS A 25 -7.66 -14.77 -3.63
N VAL A 26 -8.31 -15.37 -2.64
CA VAL A 26 -9.65 -14.98 -2.18
C VAL A 26 -9.61 -13.69 -1.35
N GLU A 27 -8.54 -13.52 -0.56
CA GLU A 27 -8.32 -12.32 0.26
C GLU A 27 -7.87 -11.09 -0.54
N LYS A 28 -7.57 -11.25 -1.84
CA LYS A 28 -7.17 -10.12 -2.70
C LYS A 28 -8.30 -9.07 -2.79
N PRO A 29 -8.03 -7.79 -2.49
CA PRO A 29 -9.10 -6.79 -2.45
C PRO A 29 -9.69 -6.53 -3.84
N VAL A 30 -11.03 -6.39 -3.91
CA VAL A 30 -11.74 -6.06 -5.16
C VAL A 30 -11.79 -4.54 -5.33
N ALA A 31 -10.63 -3.95 -5.61
CA ALA A 31 -10.55 -2.55 -6.03
C ALA A 31 -10.40 -2.46 -7.55
N ASN A 32 -11.06 -1.50 -8.19
CA ASN A 32 -10.82 -1.14 -9.59
C ASN A 32 -10.35 0.32 -9.69
N SER A 33 -10.04 0.81 -10.88
CA SER A 33 -9.58 2.20 -11.07
C SER A 33 -10.56 3.24 -10.51
N ALA A 34 -11.87 3.02 -10.60
CA ALA A 34 -12.87 3.95 -10.04
C ALA A 34 -12.79 4.00 -8.50
N ARG A 35 -12.68 2.83 -7.86
CA ARG A 35 -12.51 2.74 -6.40
C ARG A 35 -11.17 3.32 -5.96
N CYS A 36 -10.10 3.10 -6.71
CA CYS A 36 -8.81 3.74 -6.46
C CYS A 36 -8.93 5.27 -6.45
N ILE A 37 -9.62 5.85 -7.44
CA ILE A 37 -9.84 7.31 -7.50
C ILE A 37 -10.60 7.81 -6.28
N GLU A 38 -11.65 7.09 -5.88
CA GLU A 38 -12.44 7.43 -4.72
C GLU A 38 -11.61 7.43 -3.43
N LEU A 39 -10.87 6.34 -3.17
CA LEU A 39 -10.01 6.22 -1.98
C LEU A 39 -8.91 7.28 -1.95
N ALA A 40 -8.27 7.54 -3.10
CA ALA A 40 -7.22 8.53 -3.23
C ALA A 40 -7.72 9.94 -2.86
N ARG A 41 -8.92 10.30 -3.33
CA ARG A 41 -9.57 11.56 -2.98
C ARG A 41 -9.98 11.62 -1.51
N SER A 42 -10.71 10.62 -1.04
CA SER A 42 -11.36 10.66 0.27
C SER A 42 -10.38 10.46 1.43
N LEU A 43 -9.34 9.65 1.26
CA LEU A 43 -8.40 9.32 2.33
C LEU A 43 -7.12 10.13 2.28
N PHE A 44 -6.69 10.59 1.10
CA PHE A 44 -5.40 11.25 0.92
C PHE A 44 -5.49 12.67 0.33
N GLY A 45 -6.68 13.10 -0.12
CA GLY A 45 -6.87 14.43 -0.67
C GLY A 45 -6.06 14.68 -1.95
N ILE A 46 -5.79 13.64 -2.73
CA ILE A 46 -5.18 13.76 -4.05
C ILE A 46 -6.26 13.63 -5.13
N GLU A 47 -6.08 14.32 -6.25
CA GLU A 47 -7.05 14.36 -7.35
C GLU A 47 -6.45 13.70 -8.59
N PRO A 48 -6.67 12.38 -8.80
CA PRO A 48 -6.15 11.69 -9.97
C PRO A 48 -6.68 12.29 -11.27
N LEU A 49 -5.78 12.50 -12.22
CA LEU A 49 -6.11 12.97 -13.56
C LEU A 49 -6.89 11.90 -14.32
N THR A 50 -7.96 12.32 -14.99
CA THR A 50 -8.81 11.45 -15.82
C THR A 50 -7.96 10.66 -16.82
N GLY A 51 -8.14 9.34 -16.86
CA GLY A 51 -7.43 8.45 -17.77
C GLY A 51 -5.97 8.12 -17.38
N SER A 52 -5.47 8.66 -16.26
CA SER A 52 -4.11 8.36 -15.80
C SER A 52 -4.00 7.13 -14.89
N VAL A 53 -5.13 6.67 -14.36
CA VAL A 53 -5.19 5.55 -13.42
C VAL A 53 -5.07 4.23 -14.16
N ARG A 54 -4.05 3.44 -13.81
CA ARG A 54 -3.84 2.10 -14.36
C ARG A 54 -3.43 1.13 -13.26
N ASP A 55 -3.86 -0.11 -13.40
CA ASP A 55 -3.39 -1.20 -12.55
C ASP A 55 -1.89 -1.43 -12.73
N LEU A 56 -1.25 -1.81 -11.64
CA LEU A 56 0.10 -2.35 -11.62
C LEU A 56 0.04 -3.81 -11.16
N ASP A 57 0.94 -4.62 -11.73
CA ASP A 57 1.06 -6.01 -11.34
C ASP A 57 1.32 -6.14 -9.84
N SER A 58 0.57 -7.03 -9.21
CA SER A 58 0.59 -7.28 -7.76
C SER A 58 0.09 -8.68 -7.49
N TYR A 59 0.72 -9.37 -6.52
CA TYR A 59 0.38 -10.75 -6.18
C TYR A 59 -0.86 -10.76 -5.26
N ASP A 60 -0.71 -10.40 -3.99
CA ASP A 60 -1.78 -10.48 -2.98
C ASP A 60 -2.55 -9.16 -2.74
N ASP A 61 -1.99 -8.03 -3.18
CA ASP A 61 -2.60 -6.70 -3.03
C ASP A 61 -3.13 -6.14 -4.35
N ARG A 62 -3.67 -4.92 -4.33
CA ARG A 62 -3.95 -4.13 -5.54
C ARG A 62 -3.14 -2.85 -5.56
N ASN A 63 -2.32 -2.69 -6.58
CA ASN A 63 -1.51 -1.49 -6.79
C ASN A 63 -2.03 -0.73 -8.01
N PHE A 64 -2.15 0.59 -7.87
CA PHE A 64 -2.56 1.47 -8.95
C PHE A 64 -1.55 2.60 -9.10
N TYR A 65 -1.13 2.86 -10.33
CA TYR A 65 -0.44 4.09 -10.66
C TYR A 65 -1.46 5.17 -11.01
N CYS A 66 -1.23 6.41 -10.58
CA CYS A 66 -1.95 7.57 -11.10
C CYS A 66 -1.07 8.81 -11.17
N LYS A 67 -1.39 9.69 -12.13
CA LYS A 67 -0.96 11.08 -12.10
C LYS A 67 -2.03 11.87 -11.38
N ALA A 68 -1.66 12.79 -10.50
CA ALA A 68 -2.62 13.62 -9.80
C ALA A 68 -2.14 15.05 -9.67
N THR A 69 -3.07 15.98 -9.67
CA THR A 69 -2.84 17.30 -9.08
C THR A 69 -3.14 17.20 -7.59
N SER A 70 -2.45 18.02 -6.81
CA SER A 70 -2.69 18.03 -5.37
C SER A 70 -2.43 19.41 -4.80
N SER A 71 -3.34 19.85 -3.93
CA SER A 71 -3.18 21.02 -3.08
C SER A 71 -2.51 20.68 -1.75
N ARG A 72 -2.04 19.43 -1.56
CA ARG A 72 -1.40 18.98 -0.32
C ARG A 72 -0.08 19.75 -0.10
N PRO A 73 0.03 20.54 0.97
CA PRO A 73 1.19 21.43 1.19
C PRO A 73 2.50 20.67 1.45
N GLU A 74 2.43 19.41 1.88
CA GLU A 74 3.61 18.57 2.10
C GLU A 74 4.24 18.04 0.80
N LEU A 75 3.57 18.13 -0.34
CA LEU A 75 4.11 17.68 -1.63
C LEU A 75 5.00 18.78 -2.22
N LYS A 76 6.26 18.43 -2.47
CA LYS A 76 7.24 19.35 -3.05
C LYS A 76 7.74 18.79 -4.36
N ALA A 77 7.37 19.42 -5.48
CA ALA A 77 7.67 18.92 -6.83
C ALA A 77 9.15 18.54 -7.03
N ALA A 78 10.09 19.36 -6.54
CA ALA A 78 11.53 19.09 -6.66
C ALA A 78 12.01 17.84 -5.90
N ALA A 79 11.28 17.41 -4.86
CA ALA A 79 11.66 16.29 -4.02
C ALA A 79 10.81 15.04 -4.28
N ASP A 80 9.55 15.23 -4.68
CA ASP A 80 8.54 14.17 -4.80
C ASP A 80 8.19 13.81 -6.25
N CYS A 81 8.65 14.59 -7.24
CA CYS A 81 8.50 14.25 -8.65
C CYS A 81 9.88 13.95 -9.25
N HIS A 82 10.07 12.72 -9.74
CA HIS A 82 11.23 12.44 -10.58
C HIS A 82 10.99 13.18 -11.90
N ALA A 83 11.76 14.26 -12.13
CA ALA A 83 11.60 15.21 -13.23
C ALA A 83 11.09 14.56 -14.53
N CYS A 84 9.77 14.63 -14.73
CA CYS A 84 9.10 14.22 -15.94
C CYS A 84 8.52 15.50 -16.54
N GLY A 85 8.51 15.63 -17.86
CA GLY A 85 7.99 16.80 -18.57
C GLY A 85 6.48 17.00 -18.46
N ASP A 86 5.89 16.60 -17.33
CA ASP A 86 4.48 16.78 -17.00
C ASP A 86 4.18 18.23 -16.58
N PRO A 87 2.91 18.66 -16.64
CA PRO A 87 2.53 20.02 -16.27
C PRO A 87 2.96 20.38 -14.84
N PRO A 88 3.34 21.64 -14.56
CA PRO A 88 3.67 22.09 -13.22
C PRO A 88 2.57 21.73 -12.21
N GLY A 89 2.97 21.20 -11.05
CA GLY A 89 2.02 20.77 -10.00
C GLY A 89 1.41 19.39 -10.23
N SER A 90 1.89 18.64 -11.22
CA SER A 90 1.57 17.22 -11.38
C SER A 90 2.49 16.34 -10.55
N PHE A 91 1.92 15.38 -9.86
CA PHE A 91 2.62 14.39 -9.05
C PHE A 91 2.22 12.98 -9.48
N HIS A 92 3.10 12.03 -9.19
CA HIS A 92 2.93 10.63 -9.54
C HIS A 92 2.76 9.85 -8.24
N PHE A 93 1.73 9.01 -8.19
CA PHE A 93 1.43 8.22 -7.00
C PHE A 93 1.28 6.75 -7.36
N VAL A 94 1.61 5.93 -6.37
CA VAL A 94 1.17 4.54 -6.32
C VAL A 94 0.21 4.42 -5.15
N VAL A 95 -1.04 4.09 -5.44
CA VAL A 95 -2.04 3.76 -4.43
C VAL A 95 -2.01 2.25 -4.25
N LYS A 96 -1.71 1.81 -3.03
CA LYS A 96 -1.68 0.39 -2.67
C LYS A 96 -2.88 0.09 -1.78
N VAL A 97 -3.73 -0.83 -2.21
CA VAL A 97 -4.86 -1.35 -1.43
C VAL A 97 -4.44 -2.71 -0.90
N HIS A 98 -4.31 -2.74 0.42
CA HIS A 98 -3.71 -3.78 1.20
C HIS A 98 -4.80 -4.66 1.82
N ASN A 99 -4.80 -5.96 1.53
CA ASN A 99 -5.69 -6.90 2.19
C ASN A 99 -5.13 -8.33 2.28
N GLY A 100 -3.91 -8.57 1.78
CA GLY A 100 -3.23 -9.86 2.00
C GLY A 100 -2.72 -10.03 3.44
N VAL A 101 -2.25 -11.24 3.75
CA VAL A 101 -1.69 -11.65 5.06
C VAL A 101 -0.71 -10.63 5.66
N GLU A 102 0.15 -10.03 4.84
CA GLU A 102 1.14 -9.03 5.29
C GLU A 102 0.48 -7.72 5.75
N SER A 103 -0.72 -7.42 5.25
CA SER A 103 -1.52 -6.25 5.58
C SER A 103 -2.30 -6.40 6.88
N LEU A 104 -2.46 -7.64 7.38
CA LEU A 104 -3.00 -7.90 8.73
C LEU A 104 -2.06 -7.44 9.84
N SER A 105 -0.80 -7.14 9.51
CA SER A 105 0.18 -6.57 10.42
C SER A 105 0.56 -5.15 10.00
N PRO A 106 -0.17 -4.11 10.43
CA PRO A 106 0.14 -2.71 10.11
C PRO A 106 1.60 -2.33 10.43
N GLY A 107 2.18 -2.93 11.47
CA GLY A 107 3.57 -2.69 11.86
C GLY A 107 4.58 -3.01 10.77
N PHE A 108 4.30 -3.97 9.87
CA PHE A 108 5.20 -4.28 8.76
C PHE A 108 5.20 -3.16 7.71
N ILE A 109 4.03 -2.64 7.38
CA ILE A 109 3.86 -1.51 6.45
C ILE A 109 4.47 -0.24 7.05
N GLU A 110 4.25 0.00 8.34
CA GLU A 110 4.86 1.13 9.08
C GLU A 110 6.40 1.04 9.06
N CYS A 111 6.97 -0.15 9.28
CA CYS A 111 8.42 -0.37 9.16
C CYS A 111 8.93 -0.05 7.74
N GLN A 112 8.22 -0.50 6.71
CA GLN A 112 8.57 -0.17 5.32
C GLN A 112 8.55 1.34 5.08
N ASN A 113 7.52 2.04 5.54
CA ASN A 113 7.40 3.49 5.39
C ASN A 113 8.51 4.23 6.12
N LEU A 114 8.83 3.84 7.36
CA LEU A 114 9.92 4.41 8.13
C LEU A 114 11.28 4.19 7.46
N ALA A 115 11.53 3.00 6.92
CA ALA A 115 12.77 2.71 6.20
C ALA A 115 12.95 3.63 4.99
N MET A 116 11.89 3.87 4.21
CA MET A 116 11.91 4.82 3.08
C MET A 116 12.23 6.25 3.52
N GLU A 117 11.64 6.71 4.64
CA GLU A 117 11.93 8.04 5.19
C GLU A 117 13.39 8.18 5.64
N LEU A 118 13.95 7.16 6.29
CA LEU A 118 15.35 7.13 6.73
C LEU A 118 16.33 7.16 5.55
N VAL A 119 16.07 6.37 4.50
CA VAL A 119 16.88 6.37 3.27
C VAL A 119 16.88 7.75 2.61
N ARG A 120 15.72 8.42 2.60
CA ARG A 120 15.58 9.76 2.04
C ARG A 120 16.26 10.82 2.88
N ALA A 121 16.22 10.71 4.21
CA ALA A 121 16.97 11.58 5.12
C ALA A 121 18.49 11.46 4.93
N ALA A 122 18.98 10.31 4.46
CA ALA A 122 20.37 10.10 4.08
C ALA A 122 20.74 10.69 2.70
N GLY A 123 19.81 11.36 2.01
CA GLY A 123 20.05 12.01 0.72
C GLY A 123 19.89 11.09 -0.50
N VAL A 124 19.41 9.87 -0.32
CA VAL A 124 19.12 8.95 -1.42
C VAL A 124 17.67 9.16 -1.88
N TRP A 125 17.45 9.29 -3.19
CA TRP A 125 16.08 9.39 -3.70
C TRP A 125 15.33 8.09 -3.45
N CYS A 126 14.23 8.18 -2.72
CA CYS A 126 13.36 7.06 -2.37
C CYS A 126 11.90 7.56 -2.40
N PRO A 127 10.95 6.76 -2.93
CA PRO A 127 9.53 7.00 -2.71
C PRO A 127 9.25 7.12 -1.21
N ARG A 128 8.19 7.83 -0.84
CA ARG A 128 7.74 7.92 0.56
C ARG A 128 6.23 7.75 0.64
N ALA A 129 5.74 7.34 1.80
CA ALA A 129 4.32 7.40 2.08
C ALA A 129 3.84 8.86 2.10
N LEU A 130 2.70 9.12 1.49
CA LEU A 130 1.94 10.35 1.70
C LEU A 130 1.01 10.10 2.89
N PRO A 131 1.09 10.90 3.97
CA PRO A 131 0.14 10.78 5.06
C PRO A 131 -1.30 11.01 4.57
N SER A 132 -2.25 10.32 5.17
CA SER A 132 -3.68 10.50 4.94
C SER A 132 -4.16 11.89 5.38
N LEU A 133 -5.42 12.21 5.11
CA LEU A 133 -6.07 13.41 5.62
C LEU A 133 -6.06 13.48 7.16
N GLU A 134 -5.98 12.34 7.83
CA GLU A 134 -5.90 12.22 9.29
C GLU A 134 -4.45 12.21 9.82
N GLY A 135 -3.45 12.35 8.93
CA GLY A 135 -2.04 12.37 9.30
C GLY A 135 -1.42 11.00 9.58
N ARG A 136 -2.10 9.90 9.23
CA ARG A 136 -1.59 8.53 9.38
C ARG A 136 -0.97 8.04 8.06
N GLN A 137 0.08 7.22 8.12
CA GLN A 137 0.69 6.65 6.90
C GLN A 137 -0.15 5.52 6.28
N ILE A 138 -1.09 4.96 7.05
CA ILE A 138 -2.05 3.95 6.60
C ILE A 138 -3.46 4.50 6.86
N ALA A 139 -4.34 4.37 5.88
CA ALA A 139 -5.76 4.68 6.00
C ALA A 139 -6.58 3.42 5.75
N PHE A 140 -7.70 3.30 6.46
CA PHE A 140 -8.57 2.13 6.40
C PHE A 140 -9.87 2.48 5.70
N ALA A 141 -10.37 1.56 4.88
CA ALA A 141 -11.67 1.66 4.24
C ALA A 141 -12.26 0.27 4.07
N GLU A 142 -13.58 0.16 4.17
CA GLU A 142 -14.28 -1.08 3.86
C GLU A 142 -14.25 -1.35 2.34
N GLN A 143 -14.02 -2.60 1.98
CA GLN A 143 -13.99 -3.09 0.60
C GLN A 143 -14.60 -4.48 0.55
N PRO A 144 -15.36 -4.80 -0.51
CA PRO A 144 -15.75 -6.18 -0.77
C PRO A 144 -14.52 -7.03 -1.13
N LEU A 145 -14.52 -8.27 -0.64
CA LEU A 145 -13.57 -9.30 -1.04
C LEU A 145 -14.01 -9.99 -2.33
N ALA A 146 -13.12 -10.81 -2.92
CA ALA A 146 -13.39 -11.51 -4.16
C ALA A 146 -14.55 -12.52 -4.03
N ASP A 147 -14.82 -13.01 -2.83
CA ASP A 147 -15.94 -13.89 -2.50
C ASP A 147 -17.27 -13.15 -2.21
N GLY A 148 -17.24 -11.81 -2.21
CA GLY A 148 -18.39 -10.96 -1.95
C GLY A 148 -18.70 -10.72 -0.46
N SER A 149 -17.80 -11.12 0.45
CA SER A 149 -17.85 -10.73 1.87
C SER A 149 -17.31 -9.32 2.13
#